data_AF-B4LKT7-F1
#
_entry.id   AF-B4LKT7-F1
#
_cell.length_a   1.000
_cell.length_b   1.000
_cell.length_c   1.000
_cell.angle_alpha   90.00
_cell.angle_beta   90.00
_cell.angle_gamma   90.00
#
_symmetry.space_group_name_H-M   'P 1'
#
loop_
_entity.id
_entity.type
_entity.pdbx_description
1 polymer ?
#
loop_
_entity_poly.entity_id
_entity_poly.type
_entity_poly.pdbx_seq_one_letter_code
_entity_poly.pdbx_strand_id
1 'polypeptide(L)'
;MNSLVIFFGICGLCMCLAAGAGAAPTTAETTVKVEMDESTTPTLQDSSDNKCDIEWSEYKQKYQKNYQSSGDEEKRHKIFCDNLSEIEKHNAAYDLGQESYKKGVNEFSDITQDEWQKTYLNMN
;
A
#
# COMPACT_ATOMS: atom_id res chain seq x y z
N MET A 1 -49.61 -5.48 -25.94
CA MET A 1 -50.38 -6.70 -25.59
C MET A 1 -49.84 -7.83 -26.45
N ASN A 2 -49.47 -8.95 -25.82
CA ASN A 2 -49.05 -10.25 -26.39
C ASN A 2 -47.70 -10.24 -27.14
N SER A 3 -46.77 -11.17 -27.00
CA SER A 3 -46.55 -12.43 -26.28
C SER A 3 -45.01 -12.59 -26.27
N LEU A 4 -44.31 -13.35 -25.43
CA LEU A 4 -44.43 -14.79 -25.20
C LEU A 4 -43.39 -15.15 -24.13
N VAL A 5 -43.85 -15.71 -23.03
CA VAL A 5 -43.04 -16.40 -22.01
C VAL A 5 -42.67 -17.78 -22.55
N ILE A 6 -41.40 -18.17 -22.48
CA ILE A 6 -40.97 -19.57 -22.59
C ILE A 6 -40.19 -19.91 -21.33
N PHE A 7 -40.94 -20.43 -20.34
CA PHE A 7 -40.45 -21.29 -19.27
C PHE A 7 -40.62 -22.73 -19.75
N PHE A 8 -39.58 -23.56 -19.75
CA PHE A 8 -39.71 -25.02 -19.58
C PHE A 8 -38.40 -25.66 -19.11
N GLY A 9 -38.51 -26.46 -18.04
CA GLY A 9 -37.55 -27.49 -17.57
C GLY A 9 -36.66 -27.01 -16.42
N ILE A 10 -36.90 -27.21 -15.12
CA ILE A 10 -37.39 -28.36 -14.33
C ILE A 10 -36.95 -29.74 -14.83
N CYS A 11 -35.86 -30.25 -14.24
CA CYS A 11 -35.68 -31.58 -13.63
C CYS A 11 -34.15 -31.74 -13.36
N GLY A 12 -33.62 -32.21 -12.25
CA GLY A 12 -34.21 -32.84 -11.07
C GLY A 12 -33.17 -32.86 -9.95
N LEU A 13 -33.71 -32.88 -8.75
CA LEU A 13 -33.06 -33.22 -7.50
C LEU A 13 -32.34 -34.58 -7.62
N CYS A 14 -31.02 -34.62 -7.38
CA CYS A 14 -30.36 -35.84 -6.92
C CYS A 14 -29.60 -35.49 -5.63
N MET A 15 -30.20 -35.86 -4.50
CA MET A 15 -29.53 -36.00 -3.22
C MET A 15 -28.37 -36.98 -3.36
N CYS A 16 -27.17 -36.58 -2.98
CA CYS A 16 -26.15 -37.48 -2.49
C CYS A 16 -25.64 -36.94 -1.15
N LEU A 17 -25.86 -37.74 -0.12
CA LEU A 17 -25.39 -37.57 1.25
C LEU A 17 -23.88 -37.31 1.30
N ALA A 18 -23.48 -36.32 2.09
CA ALA A 18 -22.17 -36.30 2.74
C ALA A 18 -22.38 -36.08 4.24
N ALA A 19 -22.51 -37.19 4.97
CA ALA A 19 -22.36 -37.20 6.42
C ALA A 19 -20.86 -37.30 6.72
N GLY A 20 -20.28 -36.21 7.23
CA GLY A 20 -18.92 -36.17 7.76
C GLY A 20 -18.93 -35.51 9.13
N ALA A 21 -19.12 -36.31 10.17
CA ALA A 21 -18.91 -35.90 11.56
C ALA A 21 -17.43 -36.01 11.89
N GLY A 22 -16.79 -34.87 12.16
CA GLY A 22 -15.40 -34.77 12.62
C GLY A 22 -15.34 -33.82 13.81
N ALA A 23 -14.91 -34.37 14.94
CA ALA A 23 -14.97 -33.79 16.27
C ALA A 23 -14.14 -32.50 16.44
N ALA A 24 -14.69 -31.56 17.22
CA ALA A 24 -13.96 -30.43 17.77
C ALA A 24 -13.23 -30.84 19.06
N PRO A 25 -11.91 -30.64 19.18
CA PRO A 25 -11.25 -30.60 20.46
C PRO A 25 -11.30 -29.19 21.05
N THR A 26 -11.75 -29.16 22.29
CA THR A 26 -11.62 -28.09 23.28
C THR A 26 -10.15 -27.74 23.52
N THR A 27 -9.86 -26.44 23.60
CA THR A 27 -8.87 -25.94 24.56
C THR A 27 -9.28 -24.53 24.98
N ALA A 28 -9.56 -24.43 26.28
CA ALA A 28 -9.40 -23.20 27.03
C ALA A 28 -7.92 -22.78 27.03
N GLU A 29 -7.65 -21.63 27.65
CA GLU A 29 -6.36 -20.98 27.90
C GLU A 29 -6.06 -19.84 26.92
N THR A 30 -5.57 -18.68 27.31
CA THR A 30 -5.39 -18.06 28.62
C THR A 30 -5.20 -16.58 28.29
N THR A 31 -5.85 -15.71 29.05
CA THR A 31 -5.74 -14.26 28.98
C THR A 31 -4.27 -13.83 29.06
N VAL A 32 -3.68 -13.42 27.94
CA VAL A 32 -2.43 -12.66 27.98
C VAL A 32 -2.80 -11.20 28.23
N LYS A 33 -2.68 -10.77 29.49
CA LYS A 33 -2.55 -9.36 29.82
C LYS A 33 -1.21 -8.87 29.25
N VAL A 34 -1.25 -8.12 28.16
CA VAL A 34 -0.18 -7.15 27.88
C VAL A 34 -0.66 -5.82 28.43
N GLU A 35 -0.39 -5.61 29.71
CA GLU A 35 -0.32 -4.28 30.29
C GLU A 35 1.07 -3.72 29.93
N MET A 36 1.12 -2.82 28.96
CA MET A 36 2.19 -1.83 28.86
C MET A 36 1.52 -0.46 28.74
N ASP A 37 1.50 0.20 29.89
CA ASP A 37 1.77 1.62 30.07
C ASP A 37 0.80 2.65 29.44
N GLU A 38 0.27 3.47 30.35
CA GLU A 38 -0.68 4.54 30.17
C GLU A 38 0.01 5.78 29.62
N SER A 39 -0.06 5.98 28.31
CA SER A 39 -0.15 7.32 27.72
C SER A 39 -0.92 7.28 26.41
N THR A 40 -2.23 7.30 26.59
CA THR A 40 -3.28 7.47 25.58
C THR A 40 -2.95 8.52 24.53
N THR A 41 -2.95 8.14 23.26
CA THR A 41 -3.95 8.65 22.30
C THR A 41 -4.11 7.62 21.17
N PRO A 42 -5.31 7.05 20.92
CA PRO A 42 -5.58 6.36 19.68
C PRO A 42 -5.71 7.44 18.60
N THR A 43 -4.58 7.85 18.04
CA THR A 43 -4.60 8.66 16.83
C THR A 43 -5.16 7.80 15.72
N LEU A 44 -6.27 8.26 15.14
CA LEU A 44 -6.73 7.86 13.83
C LEU A 44 -5.63 8.27 12.83
N GLN A 45 -4.53 7.50 12.79
CA GLN A 45 -3.44 7.73 11.86
C GLN A 45 -3.92 7.22 10.52
N ASP A 46 -4.30 8.20 9.71
CA ASP A 46 -4.64 8.07 8.32
C ASP A 46 -3.57 7.22 7.62
N SER A 47 -4.03 6.32 6.76
CA SER A 47 -3.26 5.23 6.15
C SER A 47 -2.03 5.65 5.31
N SER A 48 -1.78 6.95 5.16
CA SER A 48 -0.73 7.55 4.32
C SER A 48 0.62 7.70 5.03
N ASP A 49 0.65 8.01 6.33
CA ASP A 49 1.92 8.20 7.05
C ASP A 49 2.71 6.88 7.11
N ASN A 50 2.01 5.77 7.33
CA ASN A 50 2.62 4.43 7.30
C ASN A 50 3.11 4.02 5.90
N LYS A 51 2.52 4.57 4.83
CA LYS A 51 2.85 4.17 3.47
C LYS A 51 4.25 4.65 3.07
N CYS A 52 4.58 5.92 3.35
CA CYS A 52 5.90 6.43 2.98
C CYS A 52 7.01 5.63 3.66
N ASP A 53 6.87 5.34 4.95
CA ASP A 53 7.88 4.60 5.71
C ASP A 53 8.11 3.17 5.16
N ILE A 54 7.03 2.50 4.72
CA ILE A 54 7.08 1.18 4.10
C ILE A 54 7.80 1.26 2.74
N GLU A 55 7.34 2.15 1.86
CA GLU A 55 7.91 2.34 0.52
C GLU A 55 9.37 2.83 0.60
N TRP A 56 9.72 3.61 1.62
CA TRP A 56 11.09 4.06 1.89
C TRP A 56 12.01 2.89 2.20
N SER A 57 11.54 1.95 3.03
CA SER A 57 12.30 0.75 3.38
C SER A 57 12.54 -0.13 2.16
N GLU A 58 11.53 -0.31 1.31
CA GLU A 58 11.63 -1.05 0.05
C GLU A 58 12.54 -0.33 -0.96
N TYR A 59 12.42 0.99 -1.08
CA TYR A 59 13.23 1.84 -1.92
C TYR A 59 14.72 1.72 -1.58
N LYS A 60 15.08 1.85 -0.29
CA LYS A 60 16.47 1.73 0.16
C LYS A 60 17.05 0.37 -0.18
N GLN A 61 16.29 -0.70 0.00
CA GLN A 61 16.72 -2.06 -0.35
C GLN A 61 16.89 -2.22 -1.86
N LYS A 62 15.90 -1.77 -2.65
CA LYS A 62 15.88 -1.91 -4.11
C LYS A 62 17.03 -1.18 -4.80
N TYR A 63 17.36 0.02 -4.35
CA TYR A 63 18.42 0.87 -4.92
C TYR A 63 19.71 0.88 -4.11
N GLN A 64 19.83 -0.01 -3.11
CA GLN A 64 21.00 -0.17 -2.25
C GLN A 64 21.50 1.16 -1.64
N LYS A 65 20.55 1.98 -1.18
CA LYS A 65 20.84 3.31 -0.65
C LYS A 65 21.48 3.21 0.71
N ASN A 66 22.60 3.92 0.88
CA ASN A 66 23.30 4.06 2.15
C ASN A 66 23.69 5.52 2.35
N TYR A 67 23.29 6.12 3.47
CA TYR A 67 23.51 7.52 3.78
C TYR A 67 24.62 7.68 4.83
N GLN A 68 25.33 8.80 4.79
CA GLN A 68 26.52 9.02 5.62
C GLN A 68 26.19 9.34 7.08
N SER A 69 25.05 10.00 7.30
CA SER A 69 24.59 10.40 8.62
C SER A 69 23.09 10.20 8.76
N SER A 70 22.60 10.12 10.01
CA SER A 70 21.17 10.06 10.29
C SER A 70 20.43 11.32 9.81
N GLY A 71 21.07 12.49 9.87
CA GLY A 71 20.51 13.73 9.36
C GLY A 71 20.37 13.73 7.84
N ASP A 72 21.32 13.13 7.11
CA ASP A 72 21.19 12.94 5.67
C ASP A 72 20.07 11.97 5.34
N GLU A 73 19.96 10.85 6.08
CA GLU A 73 18.89 9.89 5.88
C GLU A 73 17.51 10.52 6.13
N GLU A 74 17.34 11.28 7.20
CA GLU A 74 16.09 11.98 7.50
C GLU A 74 15.73 12.99 6.40
N LYS A 75 16.71 13.77 5.92
CA LYS A 75 16.51 14.69 4.79
C LYS A 75 16.06 13.94 3.53
N ARG A 76 16.74 12.83 3.20
CA ARG A 76 16.47 12.02 2.01
C ARG A 76 15.12 11.33 2.10
N HIS A 77 14.74 10.87 3.29
CA HIS A 77 13.44 10.30 3.58
C HIS A 77 12.32 11.32 3.32
N LYS A 78 12.47 12.55 3.84
CA LYS A 78 11.49 13.61 3.59
C LYS A 78 11.31 13.91 2.10
N ILE A 79 12.42 14.06 1.37
CA ILE A 79 12.38 14.29 -0.08
C ILE A 79 11.70 13.13 -0.80
N PHE A 80 11.96 11.90 -0.37
CA PHE A 80 11.31 10.72 -0.91
C PHE A 80 9.80 10.72 -0.69
N CYS A 81 9.32 11.04 0.51
CA CYS A 81 7.89 11.15 0.79
C CYS A 81 7.22 12.23 -0.08
N ASP A 82 7.85 13.40 -0.21
CA ASP A 82 7.34 14.49 -1.04
C ASP A 82 7.25 14.04 -2.52
N ASN A 83 8.30 13.39 -3.04
CA ASN A 83 8.32 12.87 -4.40
C ASN A 83 7.30 11.73 -4.62
N LEU A 84 7.10 10.85 -3.63
CA LEU A 84 6.10 9.79 -3.68
C LEU A 84 4.68 10.37 -3.78
N SER A 85 4.38 11.41 -2.99
CA SER A 85 3.10 12.12 -3.06
C SER A 85 2.86 12.75 -4.44
N GLU A 86 3.88 13.36 -5.04
CA GLU A 86 3.78 13.93 -6.39
C GLU A 86 3.62 12.85 -7.48
N ILE A 87 4.26 11.69 -7.31
CA ILE A 87 4.05 10.52 -8.19
C ILE A 87 2.59 10.06 -8.12
N GLU A 88 2.04 9.90 -6.93
CA GLU A 88 0.67 9.46 -6.72
C GLU A 88 -0.34 10.44 -7.32
N LYS A 89 -0.14 11.73 -7.06
CA LYS A 89 -0.98 12.81 -7.60
C LYS A 89 -0.95 12.84 -9.14
N HIS A 90 0.23 12.72 -9.74
CA HIS A 90 0.36 12.67 -11.19
C HIS A 90 -0.28 11.41 -11.78
N ASN A 91 -0.13 10.26 -11.12
CA ASN A 91 -0.75 9.01 -11.55
C ASN A 91 -2.27 9.04 -11.42
N ALA A 92 -2.81 9.69 -10.39
CA ALA A 92 -4.24 9.94 -10.28
C ALA A 92 -4.75 10.84 -11.42
N ALA A 93 -4.01 11.89 -11.77
CA ALA A 93 -4.34 12.74 -12.92
C ALA A 93 -4.24 11.99 -14.26
N TYR A 94 -3.28 11.08 -14.41
CA TYR A 94 -3.19 10.18 -15.56
C TYR A 94 -4.43 9.28 -15.67
N ASP A 95 -4.89 8.69 -14.55
CA ASP A 95 -6.06 7.82 -14.55
C ASP A 95 -7.36 8.59 -14.90
N LEU A 96 -7.36 9.92 -14.71
CA LEU A 96 -8.40 10.84 -15.18
C LEU A 96 -8.20 11.32 -16.64
N GLY A 97 -7.13 10.89 -17.31
CA GLY A 97 -6.79 11.31 -18.68
C GLY A 97 -6.24 12.74 -18.81
N GLN A 98 -5.83 13.37 -17.70
CA GLN A 98 -5.26 14.72 -17.67
C GLN A 98 -3.76 14.74 -17.94
N GLU A 99 -3.09 13.62 -17.67
CA GLU A 99 -1.68 13.41 -17.94
C GLU A 99 -1.51 12.31 -18.99
N SER A 100 -0.42 12.39 -19.76
CA SER A 100 -0.17 11.46 -20.88
C SER A 100 0.72 10.27 -20.51
N TYR A 101 1.31 10.28 -19.31
CA TYR A 101 2.19 9.21 -18.83
C TYR A 101 2.02 8.98 -17.32
N LYS A 102 2.51 7.84 -16.83
CA LYS A 102 2.63 7.54 -15.41
C LYS A 102 4.04 7.77 -14.92
N LYS A 103 4.18 8.20 -13.68
CA LYS A 103 5.44 8.26 -12.94
C LYS A 103 5.58 7.04 -12.04
N GLY A 104 6.82 6.73 -11.67
CA GLY A 104 7.13 5.67 -10.72
C GLY A 104 8.36 6.02 -9.90
N VAL A 105 8.49 5.36 -8.75
CA VAL A 105 9.67 5.46 -7.91
C VAL A 105 10.89 4.94 -8.67
N ASN A 106 11.98 5.72 -8.67
CA ASN A 106 13.22 5.44 -9.36
C ASN A 106 14.43 5.79 -8.47
N GLU A 107 15.65 5.53 -8.94
CA GLU A 107 16.87 5.76 -8.16
C GLU A 107 17.09 7.22 -7.71
N PHE A 108 16.40 8.17 -8.31
CA PHE A 108 16.44 9.61 -8.03
C PHE A 108 15.26 10.08 -7.17
N SER A 109 14.43 9.18 -6.65
CA SER A 109 13.28 9.56 -5.84
C SER A 109 13.65 10.21 -4.49
N ASP A 110 14.92 10.17 -4.06
CA ASP A 110 15.43 10.78 -2.82
C ASP A 110 16.15 12.13 -3.02
N ILE A 111 16.14 12.69 -4.24
CA ILE A 111 16.77 13.97 -4.56
C ILE A 111 15.76 14.98 -5.09
N THR A 112 16.01 16.26 -4.87
CA THR A 112 15.17 17.32 -5.43
C THR A 112 15.57 17.61 -6.88
N GLN A 113 14.66 18.23 -7.64
CA GLN A 113 14.95 18.66 -9.01
C GLN A 113 16.17 19.60 -9.05
N ASP A 114 16.27 20.53 -8.10
CA ASP A 114 17.40 21.46 -8.01
C ASP A 114 18.72 20.72 -7.75
N GLU A 115 18.72 19.71 -6.88
CA GLU A 115 19.89 18.88 -6.60
C GLU A 115 20.29 18.05 -7.83
N TRP A 116 19.30 17.52 -8.56
CA TRP A 116 19.53 16.79 -9.80
C TRP A 116 20.15 17.70 -10.87
N GLN A 117 19.61 18.90 -11.06
CA GLN A 117 20.14 19.87 -12.03
C GLN A 117 21.56 20.31 -11.69
N LYS A 118 21.84 20.59 -10.41
CA LYS A 118 23.20 20.97 -9.97
C LYS A 118 24.21 19.84 -10.20
N THR A 119 23.82 18.60 -9.92
CA THR A 119 24.72 17.44 -9.98
C THR A 119 24.95 16.95 -11.41
N TYR A 120 23.90 16.93 -12.24
CA TYR A 120 23.94 16.28 -13.55
C TYR A 120 23.96 17.26 -14.73
N LEU A 121 23.51 18.50 -14.54
CA LEU A 121 23.50 19.52 -15.60
C LEU A 121 24.55 20.63 -15.38
N ASN A 122 25.30 20.61 -14.27
CA ASN A 122 26.27 21.66 -13.90
C ASN A 122 25.66 23.08 -13.91
N MET A 123 24.38 23.20 -13.56
CA MET A 123 23.72 24.49 -13.42
C MET A 123 24.10 25.11 -12.07
N ASN A 124 24.78 26.26 -12.10
CA ASN A 124 25.38 26.91 -10.94
C ASN A 124 24.65 28.20 -10.57
#